data_AF-A0A6N9PFB4-F1
#
_entry.id   AF-A0A6N9PFB4-F1
#
_cell.length_a   1.000
_cell.length_b   1.000
_cell.length_c   1.000
_cell.angle_alpha   90.00
_cell.angle_beta   90.00
_cell.angle_gamma   90.00
#
_symmetry.space_group_name_H-M   'P 1'
#
loop_
_entity.id
_entity.type
_entity.pdbx_description
1 polymer ?
#
loop_
_entity_poly.entity_id
_entity_poly.type
_entity_poly.pdbx_seq_one_letter_code
_entity_poly.pdbx_strand_id
1 'polypeptide(L)'
;MIKLLDWKHPKKDQLYAIEKLSKIEKEFYFMLFNWNAKSTWENAVTVIGNLGFPNNKPLLRHLIWLMKDVNWPGAQEAIKILSNISDRQYLLEKLEEYIELAFMENDTMWLGGLKCVVNAAGFWENDFSSGYIFHLLDDADF
;
A
#
# COMPACT_ATOMS: atom_id res chain seq x y z
N MET A 1 6.32 21.22 5.51
CA MET A 1 5.43 20.69 4.44
C MET A 1 4.86 19.33 4.82
N ILE A 2 5.67 18.29 5.03
CA ILE A 2 5.18 16.93 5.39
C ILE A 2 4.29 16.89 6.65
N LYS A 3 4.60 17.68 7.69
CA LYS A 3 3.76 17.77 8.90
C LYS A 3 2.31 18.17 8.61
N LEU A 4 2.07 18.91 7.51
CA LEU A 4 0.74 19.36 7.12
C LEU A 4 -0.12 18.22 6.51
N LEU A 5 0.46 17.03 6.27
CA LEU A 5 -0.31 15.83 5.96
C LEU A 5 -1.09 15.30 7.17
N ASP A 6 -0.83 15.78 8.39
CA ASP A 6 -1.59 15.38 9.57
C ASP A 6 -3.05 15.85 9.46
N TRP A 7 -4.00 14.92 9.60
CA TRP A 7 -5.44 15.21 9.53
C TRP A 7 -5.93 16.23 10.57
N LYS A 8 -5.12 16.54 11.59
CA LYS A 8 -5.41 17.54 12.63
C LYS A 8 -5.27 18.97 12.10
N HIS A 9 -4.55 19.17 11.00
CA HIS A 9 -4.48 20.47 10.35
C HIS A 9 -5.77 20.80 9.58
N PRO A 10 -6.10 22.08 9.36
CA PRO A 10 -7.19 22.47 8.48
C PRO A 10 -7.09 21.81 7.10
N LYS A 11 -8.23 21.40 6.50
CA LYS A 11 -8.23 20.67 5.22
C LYS A 11 -7.51 21.42 4.09
N LYS A 12 -7.58 22.76 4.08
CA LYS A 12 -6.85 23.61 3.12
C LYS A 12 -5.32 23.39 3.18
N ASP A 13 -4.77 23.20 4.38
CA ASP A 13 -3.34 23.04 4.59
C ASP A 13 -2.90 21.62 4.20
N GLN A 14 -3.76 20.63 4.49
CA GLN A 14 -3.58 19.25 4.03
C GLN A 14 -3.56 19.17 2.50
N LEU A 15 -4.55 19.80 1.83
CA LEU A 15 -4.64 19.82 0.37
C LEU A 15 -3.44 20.53 -0.27
N TYR A 16 -3.01 21.65 0.32
CA TYR A 16 -1.79 22.33 -0.10
C TYR A 16 -0.56 21.41 0.00
N ALA A 17 -0.42 20.67 1.11
CA ALA A 17 0.68 19.73 1.30
C ALA A 17 0.63 18.58 0.28
N ILE A 18 -0.55 18.00 0.04
CA ILE A 18 -0.76 16.94 -0.96
C ILE A 18 -0.33 17.43 -2.34
N GLU A 19 -0.79 18.61 -2.76
CA GLU A 19 -0.49 19.16 -4.09
C GLU A 19 1.02 19.38 -4.30
N LYS A 20 1.71 19.92 -3.28
CA LYS A 20 3.16 20.18 -3.37
C LYS A 20 3.98 18.89 -3.30
N LEU A 21 3.64 17.98 -2.40
CA LEU A 21 4.38 16.73 -2.23
C LEU A 21 4.14 15.74 -3.39
N SER A 22 3.03 15.86 -4.10
CA SER A 22 2.78 15.08 -5.34
C SER A 22 3.69 15.48 -6.51
N LYS A 23 4.50 16.53 -6.34
CA LYS A 23 5.47 17.03 -7.32
C LYS A 23 6.91 16.98 -6.78
N ILE A 24 7.13 16.26 -5.67
CA ILE A 24 8.43 16.18 -5.02
C ILE A 24 9.43 15.35 -5.85
N GLU A 25 10.70 15.71 -5.77
CA GLU A 25 11.77 14.96 -6.42
C GLU A 25 11.98 13.58 -5.76
N LYS A 26 12.39 12.59 -6.57
CA LYS A 26 12.52 11.18 -6.15
C LYS A 26 13.46 10.99 -4.97
N GLU A 27 14.49 11.82 -4.85
CA GLU A 27 15.44 11.77 -3.74
C GLU A 27 14.79 12.01 -2.38
N PHE A 28 13.62 12.65 -2.31
CA PHE A 28 12.90 12.92 -1.06
C PHE A 28 11.76 11.95 -0.76
N TYR A 29 11.55 10.93 -1.60
CA TYR A 29 10.44 9.97 -1.42
C TYR A 29 10.46 9.27 -0.06
N PHE A 30 11.64 9.03 0.51
CA PHE A 30 11.79 8.41 1.82
C PHE A 30 11.08 9.18 2.95
N MET A 31 10.78 10.46 2.75
CA MET A 31 10.12 11.31 3.74
C MET A 31 8.58 11.26 3.67
N LEU A 32 8.00 10.67 2.63
CA LEU A 32 6.56 10.73 2.36
C LEU A 32 5.72 9.86 3.30
N PHE A 33 6.29 8.80 3.86
CA PHE A 33 5.58 7.89 4.75
C PHE A 33 6.29 7.76 6.09
N ASN A 34 5.59 8.09 7.18
CA ASN A 34 6.12 7.96 8.54
C ASN A 34 5.31 6.92 9.32
N TRP A 35 5.89 5.75 9.57
CA TRP A 35 5.28 4.63 10.29
C TRP A 35 4.84 4.96 11.72
N ASN A 36 5.33 6.05 12.32
CA ASN A 36 4.99 6.44 13.69
C ASN A 36 3.92 7.55 13.75
N ALA A 37 3.45 8.05 12.60
CA ALA A 37 2.52 9.17 12.52
C ALA A 37 1.22 8.78 11.80
N LYS A 38 0.39 7.96 12.47
CA LYS A 38 -0.88 7.44 11.92
C LYS A 38 -1.80 8.51 11.33
N SER A 39 -1.79 9.71 11.92
CA SER A 39 -2.56 10.85 11.43
C SER A 39 -2.16 11.38 10.06
N THR A 40 -0.98 10.99 9.54
CA THR A 40 -0.51 11.43 8.22
C THR A 40 -0.70 10.39 7.13
N TRP A 41 -1.03 9.13 7.47
CA TRP A 41 -0.97 8.01 6.52
C TRP A 41 -1.94 8.15 5.35
N GLU A 42 -3.19 8.51 5.59
CA GLU A 42 -4.19 8.66 4.52
C GLU A 42 -3.77 9.70 3.47
N ASN A 43 -3.32 10.87 3.93
CA ASN A 43 -2.84 11.94 3.05
C ASN A 43 -1.51 11.54 2.38
N ALA A 44 -0.64 10.78 3.05
CA ALA A 44 0.58 10.22 2.45
C ALA A 44 0.26 9.22 1.33
N VAL A 45 -0.70 8.32 1.53
CA VAL A 45 -1.20 7.39 0.49
C VAL A 45 -1.74 8.16 -0.70
N THR A 46 -2.49 9.24 -0.46
CA THR A 46 -2.99 10.12 -1.53
C THR A 46 -1.84 10.70 -2.36
N VAL A 47 -0.77 11.18 -1.71
CA VAL A 47 0.43 11.67 -2.40
C VAL A 47 1.09 10.55 -3.23
N ILE A 48 1.26 9.36 -2.65
CA ILE A 48 1.84 8.19 -3.34
C ILE A 48 1.00 7.80 -4.56
N GLY A 49 -0.33 7.86 -4.46
CA GLY A 49 -1.25 7.64 -5.57
C GLY A 49 -1.06 8.67 -6.69
N ASN A 50 -0.99 9.96 -6.33
CA ASN A 50 -0.81 11.06 -7.30
C ASN A 50 0.51 11.03 -8.06
N LEU A 51 1.58 10.48 -7.46
CA LEU A 51 2.85 10.26 -8.18
C LEU A 51 2.66 9.31 -9.36
N GLY A 52 1.73 8.35 -9.24
CA GLY A 52 1.38 7.37 -10.27
C GLY A 52 2.49 6.35 -10.55
N PHE A 53 2.13 5.23 -11.17
CA PHE A 53 3.12 4.26 -11.66
C PHE A 53 3.74 4.79 -12.97
N PRO A 54 5.07 4.63 -13.22
CA PRO A 54 6.06 3.92 -12.41
C PRO A 54 6.75 4.76 -11.34
N ASN A 55 6.39 6.03 -11.16
CA ASN A 55 7.08 6.91 -10.20
C ASN A 55 6.87 6.46 -8.75
N ASN A 56 5.68 5.99 -8.38
CA ASN A 56 5.39 5.51 -7.04
C ASN A 56 5.98 4.10 -6.72
N LYS A 57 6.60 3.42 -7.71
CA LYS A 57 7.18 2.07 -7.55
C LYS A 57 8.07 1.93 -6.29
N PRO A 58 8.98 2.87 -5.97
CA PRO A 58 9.82 2.79 -4.77
C PRO A 58 9.06 2.92 -3.44
N LEU A 59 7.78 3.28 -3.47
CA LEU A 59 6.95 3.54 -2.30
C LEU A 59 5.89 2.45 -2.07
N LEU A 60 5.72 1.51 -3.00
CA LEU A 60 4.67 0.49 -2.93
C LEU A 60 4.78 -0.40 -1.68
N ARG A 61 5.99 -0.63 -1.15
CA ARG A 61 6.19 -1.32 0.13
C ARG A 61 5.38 -0.69 1.27
N HIS A 62 5.19 0.63 1.25
CA HIS A 62 4.41 1.33 2.28
C HIS A 62 2.92 1.08 2.14
N LEU A 63 2.44 0.98 0.90
CA LEU A 63 1.05 0.62 0.60
C LEU A 63 0.76 -0.83 0.99
N ILE A 64 1.69 -1.75 0.70
CA ILE A 64 1.55 -3.17 1.06
C ILE A 64 1.61 -3.36 2.58
N TRP A 65 2.46 -2.61 3.29
CA TRP A 65 2.50 -2.68 4.75
C TRP A 65 1.20 -2.24 5.42
N LEU A 66 0.47 -1.28 4.84
CA LEU A 66 -0.85 -0.89 5.36
C LEU A 66 -1.85 -2.05 5.37
N MET A 67 -1.59 -3.13 4.64
CA MET A 67 -2.44 -4.32 4.62
C MET A 67 -2.39 -5.11 5.93
N LYS A 68 -1.44 -4.81 6.84
CA LYS A 68 -1.44 -5.36 8.21
C LYS A 68 -2.73 -5.04 8.97
N ASP A 69 -3.45 -3.98 8.61
CA ASP A 69 -4.80 -3.69 9.11
C ASP A 69 -5.55 -2.85 8.09
N VAL A 70 -6.54 -3.45 7.41
CA VAL A 70 -7.35 -2.80 6.38
C VAL A 70 -8.24 -1.66 6.91
N ASN A 71 -8.32 -1.49 8.23
CA ASN A 71 -8.98 -0.36 8.89
C ASN A 71 -8.03 0.81 9.15
N TRP A 72 -6.73 0.67 8.87
CA TRP A 72 -5.79 1.78 9.01
C TRP A 72 -6.08 2.89 8.00
N PRO A 73 -5.84 4.16 8.38
CA PRO A 73 -6.03 5.30 7.49
C PRO A 73 -5.25 5.14 6.19
N GLY A 74 -5.95 5.26 5.07
CA GLY A 74 -5.37 5.09 3.75
C GLY A 74 -5.27 3.65 3.25
N ALA A 75 -5.55 2.61 4.05
CA ALA A 75 -5.46 1.22 3.60
C ALA A 75 -6.40 0.93 2.43
N GLN A 76 -7.65 1.39 2.50
CA GLN A 76 -8.62 1.23 1.40
C GLN A 76 -8.16 1.90 0.10
N GLU A 77 -7.54 3.09 0.19
CA GLU A 77 -7.01 3.77 -0.99
C GLU A 77 -5.72 3.09 -1.49
N ALA A 78 -4.90 2.55 -0.59
CA ALA A 78 -3.74 1.74 -0.94
C ALA A 78 -4.13 0.49 -1.74
N ILE A 79 -5.22 -0.20 -1.37
CA ILE A 79 -5.76 -1.34 -2.15
C ILE A 79 -6.12 -0.90 -3.58
N LYS A 80 -6.80 0.24 -3.73
CA LYS A 80 -7.15 0.77 -5.07
C LYS A 80 -5.91 1.11 -5.89
N ILE A 81 -4.91 1.74 -5.28
CA ILE A 81 -3.67 2.08 -5.98
C ILE A 81 -2.94 0.81 -6.40
N LEU A 82 -2.78 -0.16 -5.49
CA LEU A 82 -2.10 -1.41 -5.77
C LEU A 82 -2.79 -2.21 -6.88
N SER A 83 -4.12 -2.38 -6.80
CA SER A 83 -4.90 -3.12 -7.80
C SER A 83 -4.91 -2.50 -9.20
N ASN A 84 -4.59 -1.22 -9.34
CA ASN A 84 -4.51 -0.51 -10.61
C ASN A 84 -3.07 -0.34 -11.14
N ILE A 85 -2.07 -1.01 -10.54
CA ILE A 85 -0.70 -1.01 -11.08
C ILE A 85 -0.69 -1.68 -12.46
N SER A 86 -0.15 -0.97 -13.45
CA SER A 86 -0.09 -1.45 -14.83
C SER A 86 0.90 -2.61 -15.03
N ASP A 87 1.99 -2.63 -14.27
CA ASP A 87 2.97 -3.72 -14.25
C ASP A 87 2.47 -4.87 -13.35
N ARG A 88 1.53 -5.66 -13.89
CA ARG A 88 0.88 -6.76 -13.15
C ARG A 88 1.87 -7.81 -12.65
N GLN A 89 2.88 -8.16 -13.44
CA GLN A 89 3.89 -9.14 -13.07
C GLN A 89 4.69 -8.67 -11.86
N TYR A 90 5.17 -7.42 -11.88
CA TYR A 90 5.88 -6.85 -10.74
C TYR A 90 5.01 -6.78 -9.47
N LEU A 91 3.73 -6.42 -9.61
CA LEU A 91 2.80 -6.42 -8.48
C LEU A 91 2.66 -7.82 -7.89
N LEU A 92 2.45 -8.83 -8.75
CA LEU A 92 2.28 -10.21 -8.29
C LEU A 92 3.51 -10.74 -7.58
N GLU A 93 4.71 -10.54 -8.13
CA GLU A 93 5.99 -10.91 -7.49
C GLU A 93 6.12 -10.29 -6.09
N LYS A 94 5.68 -9.03 -5.92
CA LYS A 94 5.68 -8.38 -4.61
C LYS A 94 4.62 -8.95 -3.68
N LEU A 95 3.42 -9.24 -4.19
CA LEU A 95 2.38 -9.86 -3.38
C LEU A 95 2.85 -11.23 -2.86
N GLU A 96 3.45 -12.06 -3.70
CA GLU A 96 4.01 -13.36 -3.29
C GLU A 96 5.03 -13.21 -2.16
N GLU A 97 6.01 -12.31 -2.32
CA GLU A 97 7.03 -12.03 -1.28
C GLU A 97 6.39 -11.64 0.06
N TYR A 98 5.37 -10.77 0.03
CA TYR A 98 4.71 -10.30 1.25
C TYR A 98 3.73 -11.31 1.84
N ILE A 99 3.13 -12.18 1.03
CA ILE A 99 2.27 -13.27 1.51
C ILE A 99 3.11 -14.28 2.28
N GLU A 100 4.25 -14.70 1.73
CA GLU A 100 5.18 -15.59 2.42
C GLU A 100 5.69 -14.98 3.72
N LEU A 101 6.04 -13.68 3.70
CA LEU A 101 6.49 -12.96 4.89
C LEU A 101 5.39 -12.88 5.96
N ALA A 102 4.17 -12.50 5.59
CA ALA A 102 3.05 -12.43 6.52
C ALA A 102 2.74 -13.79 7.15
N PHE A 103 2.78 -14.86 6.36
CA PHE A 103 2.63 -16.23 6.84
C PHE A 103 3.75 -16.61 7.83
N MET A 104 5.01 -16.33 7.51
CA MET A 104 6.15 -16.56 8.41
C MET A 104 6.04 -15.78 9.73
N GLU A 105 5.47 -14.57 9.70
CA GLU A 105 5.20 -13.75 10.88
C GLU A 105 3.97 -14.24 11.68
N ASN A 106 3.21 -15.23 11.18
CA ASN A 106 1.89 -15.61 11.68
C ASN A 106 0.91 -14.42 11.75
N ASP A 107 1.03 -13.49 10.80
CA ASP A 107 0.22 -12.28 10.71
C ASP A 107 -0.99 -12.54 9.81
N THR A 108 -1.98 -13.25 10.37
CA THR A 108 -3.21 -13.66 9.67
C THR A 108 -4.08 -12.46 9.25
N MET A 109 -3.98 -11.34 9.96
CA MET A 109 -4.61 -10.08 9.57
C MET A 109 -3.94 -9.49 8.32
N TRP A 110 -2.61 -9.53 8.25
CA TRP A 110 -1.89 -9.09 7.06
C TRP A 110 -2.19 -9.98 5.85
N LEU A 111 -2.27 -11.31 6.04
CA LEU A 111 -2.74 -12.22 5.00
C LEU A 111 -4.14 -11.82 4.48
N GLY A 112 -5.08 -11.48 5.36
CA GLY A 112 -6.40 -10.96 4.96
C GLY A 112 -6.34 -9.66 4.15
N GLY A 113 -5.50 -8.72 4.55
CA GLY A 113 -5.29 -7.49 3.78
C GLY A 113 -4.64 -7.74 2.41
N LEU A 114 -3.66 -8.65 2.32
CA LEU A 114 -3.03 -9.05 1.06
C LEU A 114 -4.03 -9.77 0.14
N LYS A 115 -4.88 -10.64 0.69
CA LYS A 115 -5.99 -11.29 0.00
C LYS A 115 -6.94 -10.27 -0.63
N CYS A 116 -7.22 -9.17 0.08
CA CYS A 116 -8.02 -8.07 -0.47
C CYS A 116 -7.37 -7.45 -1.72
N VAL A 117 -6.05 -7.26 -1.74
CA VAL A 117 -5.33 -6.74 -2.90
C VAL A 117 -5.34 -7.73 -4.06
N VAL A 118 -5.08 -9.02 -3.78
CA VAL A 118 -5.12 -10.12 -4.78
C VAL A 118 -6.47 -10.16 -5.47
N ASN A 119 -7.56 -10.16 -4.69
CA ASN A 119 -8.93 -10.17 -5.21
C ASN A 119 -9.24 -8.90 -6.02
N ALA A 120 -8.88 -7.71 -5.51
CA ALA A 120 -9.14 -6.45 -6.18
C ALA A 120 -8.36 -6.29 -7.49
N ALA A 121 -7.14 -6.84 -7.56
CA ALA A 121 -6.32 -6.87 -8.77
C ALA A 121 -6.77 -7.95 -9.78
N GLY A 122 -7.69 -8.83 -9.38
CA GLY A 122 -8.21 -9.93 -10.20
C GLY A 122 -7.17 -11.00 -10.50
N PHE A 123 -6.31 -11.32 -9.52
CA PHE A 123 -5.40 -12.46 -9.61
C PHE A 123 -6.08 -13.73 -9.11
N TRP A 124 -5.72 -14.86 -9.70
CA TRP A 124 -6.20 -16.20 -9.40
C TRP A 124 -5.01 -17.14 -9.19
N GLU A 125 -5.25 -18.33 -8.64
CA GLU A 125 -4.20 -19.32 -8.35
C GLU A 125 -3.22 -19.55 -9.51
N ASN A 126 -3.72 -19.64 -10.75
CA ASN A 126 -2.91 -19.89 -11.95
C ASN A 126 -2.00 -18.72 -12.36
N ASP A 127 -2.22 -17.52 -11.80
CA ASP A 127 -1.33 -16.39 -12.04
C ASP A 127 -0.05 -16.53 -11.20
N PHE A 128 -0.14 -17.17 -10.02
CA PHE A 128 0.96 -17.29 -9.07
C PHE A 128 2.05 -18.23 -9.59
N SER A 129 3.29 -17.98 -9.15
CA SER A 129 4.45 -18.83 -9.40
C SER A 129 4.29 -20.23 -8.78
N SER A 130 3.48 -20.34 -7.72
CA SER A 130 3.14 -21.60 -7.06
C SER A 130 1.77 -21.51 -6.40
N GLY A 131 0.91 -22.51 -6.65
CA GLY A 131 -0.38 -22.65 -5.97
C GLY A 131 -0.25 -22.73 -4.44
N TYR A 132 0.89 -23.20 -3.93
CA TYR A 132 1.19 -23.16 -2.49
C TYR A 132 1.11 -21.75 -1.92
N ILE A 133 1.72 -20.76 -2.59
CA ILE A 133 1.74 -19.36 -2.11
C ILE A 133 0.32 -18.80 -2.08
N PHE A 134 -0.47 -19.09 -3.12
CA PHE A 134 -1.88 -18.69 -3.16
C PHE A 134 -2.67 -19.26 -1.97
N HIS A 135 -2.47 -20.54 -1.65
CA HIS A 135 -3.14 -21.20 -0.52
C HIS A 135 -2.69 -20.71 0.86
N LEU A 136 -1.58 -20.00 1.00
CA LEU A 136 -1.25 -19.35 2.27
C LEU A 136 -2.29 -18.30 2.67
N LEU A 137 -3.03 -17.74 1.70
CA LEU A 137 -4.13 -16.80 1.95
C LEU A 137 -5.38 -17.46 2.56
N ASP A 138 -5.43 -18.79 2.65
CA ASP A 138 -6.52 -19.52 3.31
C ASP A 138 -6.44 -19.40 4.84
N ASP A 139 -5.28 -19.03 5.39
CA ASP A 139 -5.05 -18.78 6.82
C ASP A 139 -5.39 -17.33 7.25
N ALA A 140 -6.01 -16.55 6.35
CA ALA A 140 -6.42 -15.17 6.64
C ALA A 140 -7.60 -15.09 7.63
N ASP A 141 -7.62 -14.04 8.47
CA ASP A 141 -8.68 -13.81 9.47
C ASP A 141 -10.07 -13.44 8.86
N PHE A 142 -10.15 -13.08 7.57
CA PHE A 142 -11.40 -12.72 6.88
C PHE A 142 -11.28 -12.78 5.34
#